data_AF-A0A834BLC5-F1
#
_entry.id   AF-A0A834BLC5-F1
#
_cell.length_a   1.000
_cell.length_b   1.000
_cell.length_c   1.000
_cell.angle_alpha   90.00
_cell.angle_beta   90.00
_cell.angle_gamma   90.00
#
_symmetry.space_group_name_H-M   'P 1'
#
loop_
_entity.id
_entity.type
_entity.pdbx_description
1 polymer ?
#
loop_
_entity_poly.entity_id
_entity_poly.type
_entity_poly.pdbx_seq_one_letter_code
_entity_poly.pdbx_strand_id
1 'polypeptide(L)'
;MGFGRSRRLSNSSSTATAAGAARMNCKEGNDSSCSCGGSEEKKMLKCVVVGDGAVGKTCLLMSYANDAFPEEYVPTVFDHYAVTVTVGGKQHLLGLYDTAGQEEWVPELKDCMPHVPYVLIGTQIDLRDDPKTLARLLYMKEKPLTYEHGVKLAKAIGAQCYLECSALTQKGLKAVFDEAILTIFHPKKKKKHCSACHGCCSVI
;
A
#
# COMPACT_ATOMS: atom_id res chain seq x y z
N MET A 1 -20.59 40.46 17.40
CA MET A 1 -19.28 40.01 16.89
C MET A 1 -19.37 38.50 16.68
N GLY A 2 -19.45 38.07 15.41
CA GLY A 2 -19.82 36.70 15.04
C GLY A 2 -18.62 35.77 14.97
N PHE A 3 -18.75 34.59 15.58
CA PHE A 3 -17.79 33.49 15.48
C PHE A 3 -17.83 32.89 14.07
N GLY A 4 -16.65 32.82 13.45
CA GLY A 4 -16.44 32.30 12.10
C GLY A 4 -16.81 30.83 11.98
N ARG A 5 -17.60 30.54 10.95
CA ARG A 5 -18.03 29.21 10.53
C ARG A 5 -16.82 28.33 10.23
N SER A 6 -16.63 27.28 11.02
CA SER A 6 -15.80 26.13 10.65
C SER A 6 -16.42 25.48 9.40
N ARG A 7 -15.76 25.67 8.25
CA ARG A 7 -16.13 24.98 7.01
C ARG A 7 -15.85 23.51 7.21
N ARG A 8 -16.90 22.72 7.45
CA ARG A 8 -16.93 21.30 7.08
C ARG A 8 -16.62 21.23 5.59
N LEU A 9 -15.41 20.84 5.25
CA LEU A 9 -15.14 20.27 3.93
C LEU A 9 -15.79 18.89 3.94
N SER A 10 -16.98 18.83 3.36
CA SER A 10 -17.62 17.60 2.91
C SER A 10 -16.77 17.01 1.78
N ASN A 11 -15.72 16.27 2.12
CA ASN A 11 -15.15 15.33 1.17
C ASN A 11 -15.93 14.03 1.31
N SER A 12 -16.69 13.69 0.27
CA SER A 12 -17.24 12.36 0.04
C SER A 12 -16.11 11.34 0.05
N SER A 13 -15.83 10.77 1.22
CA SER A 13 -14.78 9.78 1.45
C SER A 13 -15.12 8.50 0.71
N SER A 14 -14.45 8.28 -0.43
CA SER A 14 -14.45 7.02 -1.16
C SER A 14 -13.64 5.99 -0.36
N THR A 15 -14.24 5.37 0.65
CA THR A 15 -13.60 4.33 1.46
C THR A 15 -13.61 3.01 0.69
N ALA A 16 -12.45 2.35 0.55
CA ALA A 16 -12.42 0.98 0.05
C ALA A 16 -12.76 0.01 1.20
N THR A 17 -13.77 -0.85 1.04
CA THR A 17 -14.08 -1.87 2.06
C THR A 17 -13.69 -3.23 1.51
N ALA A 18 -12.79 -3.92 2.20
CA ALA A 18 -12.42 -5.31 1.91
C ALA A 18 -13.47 -6.26 2.49
N ALA A 19 -13.93 -7.22 1.71
CA ALA A 19 -14.77 -8.32 2.16
C ALA A 19 -14.07 -9.63 1.84
N GLY A 20 -13.83 -10.44 2.88
CA GLY A 20 -13.42 -11.85 2.86
C GLY A 20 -12.24 -12.22 1.95
N ALA A 21 -11.11 -12.63 2.54
CA ALA A 21 -10.04 -13.25 1.78
C ALA A 21 -10.38 -14.69 1.40
N ALA A 22 -10.27 -15.00 0.10
CA ALA A 22 -10.25 -16.36 -0.38
C ALA A 22 -8.81 -16.70 -0.81
N ARG A 23 -8.25 -17.80 -0.28
CA ARG A 23 -7.08 -18.43 -0.89
C ARG A 23 -7.52 -18.96 -2.26
N MET A 24 -7.05 -18.32 -3.33
CA MET A 24 -7.31 -18.81 -4.68
C MET A 24 -6.33 -19.95 -4.99
N ASN A 25 -6.84 -21.18 -4.95
CA ASN A 25 -6.16 -22.30 -5.57
C ASN A 25 -6.35 -22.13 -7.09
N CYS A 26 -5.28 -21.88 -7.83
CA CYS A 26 -5.33 -21.87 -9.29
C CYS A 26 -5.72 -23.27 -9.76
N LYS A 27 -6.99 -23.49 -10.12
CA LYS A 27 -7.37 -24.66 -10.92
C LYS A 27 -7.13 -24.30 -12.38
N GLU A 28 -6.22 -25.01 -13.03
CA GLU A 28 -6.17 -25.07 -14.49
C GLU A 28 -7.51 -25.67 -14.95
N GLY A 29 -8.36 -24.83 -15.56
CA GLY A 29 -9.67 -25.22 -16.06
C GLY A 29 -9.60 -25.50 -17.56
N ASN A 30 -9.86 -26.76 -17.93
CA ASN A 30 -10.09 -27.19 -19.31
C ASN A 30 -11.52 -26.80 -19.74
N ASP A 31 -11.68 -26.29 -20.96
CA ASP A 31 -12.92 -25.76 -21.54
C ASP A 31 -14.02 -26.80 -21.72
N SER A 32 -15.29 -26.47 -21.40
CA SER A 32 -16.46 -26.77 -22.27
C SER A 32 -17.80 -26.12 -21.86
N SER A 33 -18.34 -25.37 -22.82
CA SER A 33 -19.75 -25.04 -23.19
C SER A 33 -20.70 -24.16 -22.34
N CYS A 34 -21.20 -23.12 -23.04
CA CYS A 34 -22.49 -22.39 -23.04
C CYS A 34 -23.00 -21.75 -21.72
N SER A 35 -23.48 -20.50 -21.63
CA SER A 35 -24.40 -19.76 -22.50
C SER A 35 -24.48 -18.26 -22.11
N CYS A 36 -25.12 -17.49 -22.97
CA CYS A 36 -25.39 -16.04 -23.00
C CYS A 36 -25.61 -15.28 -21.68
N GLY A 37 -24.85 -14.20 -21.54
CA GLY A 37 -25.03 -13.07 -20.63
C GLY A 37 -23.73 -12.27 -20.65
N GLY A 38 -23.75 -10.99 -21.04
CA GLY A 38 -22.55 -10.16 -21.02
C GLY A 38 -22.03 -10.02 -19.60
N SER A 39 -21.19 -10.94 -19.15
CA SER A 39 -20.46 -10.81 -17.90
C SER A 39 -19.49 -9.66 -18.07
N GLU A 40 -19.69 -8.56 -17.34
CA GLU A 40 -18.59 -7.62 -17.12
C GLU A 40 -17.44 -8.42 -16.50
N GLU A 41 -16.43 -8.73 -17.32
CA GLU A 41 -15.23 -9.43 -16.89
C GLU A 41 -14.58 -8.58 -15.79
N LYS A 42 -14.68 -9.05 -14.54
CA LYS A 42 -14.13 -8.33 -13.39
C LYS A 42 -12.61 -8.30 -13.51
N LYS A 43 -12.08 -7.21 -14.05
CA LYS A 43 -10.64 -6.98 -14.16
C LYS A 43 -10.00 -7.04 -12.76
N MET A 44 -9.10 -8.00 -12.58
CA MET A 44 -8.36 -8.17 -11.34
C MET A 44 -7.26 -7.11 -11.22
N LEU A 45 -7.29 -6.37 -10.12
CA LEU A 45 -6.21 -5.47 -9.72
C LEU A 45 -5.10 -6.30 -9.08
N LYS A 46 -3.84 -5.99 -9.39
CA LYS A 46 -2.67 -6.66 -8.82
C LYS A 46 -1.92 -5.70 -7.91
N CYS A 47 -1.76 -6.05 -6.64
CA CYS A 47 -0.94 -5.34 -5.66
C CYS A 47 0.22 -6.24 -5.23
N VAL A 48 1.45 -5.81 -5.50
CA VAL A 48 2.66 -6.56 -5.18
C VAL A 48 3.38 -5.85 -4.04
N VAL A 49 3.76 -6.58 -2.99
CA VAL A 49 4.50 -6.02 -1.85
C VAL A 49 5.95 -6.47 -1.94
N VAL A 50 6.87 -5.52 -2.01
CA VAL A 50 8.33 -5.73 -2.07
C VAL A 50 9.03 -5.00 -0.93
N GLY A 51 10.25 -5.43 -0.61
CA GLY A 51 11.08 -4.85 0.44
C GLY A 51 11.93 -5.88 1.15
N ASP A 52 12.75 -5.44 2.09
CA ASP A 52 13.77 -6.25 2.75
C ASP A 52 13.19 -7.46 3.50
N GLY A 53 14.06 -8.39 3.87
CA GLY A 53 13.71 -9.48 4.77
C GLY A 53 13.20 -8.98 6.13
N ALA A 54 12.26 -9.70 6.73
CA ALA A 54 11.75 -9.43 8.09
C ALA A 54 11.07 -8.06 8.33
N VAL A 55 10.81 -7.25 7.30
CA VAL A 55 10.05 -5.99 7.44
C VAL A 55 8.54 -6.19 7.67
N GLY A 56 8.05 -7.43 7.54
CA GLY A 56 6.65 -7.78 7.85
C GLY A 56 5.69 -7.72 6.66
N LYS A 57 6.17 -7.98 5.43
CA LYS A 57 5.34 -8.02 4.20
C LYS A 57 4.21 -9.05 4.28
N THR A 58 4.54 -10.29 4.64
CA THR A 58 3.57 -11.38 4.85
C THR A 58 2.55 -11.03 5.92
N CYS A 59 3.00 -10.54 7.08
CA CYS A 59 2.12 -10.13 8.17
C CYS A 59 1.19 -8.99 7.76
N LEU A 60 1.67 -8.02 6.96
CA LEU A 60 0.88 -6.93 6.42
C LEU A 60 -0.27 -7.45 5.56
N LEU A 61 0.03 -8.35 4.62
CA LEU A 61 -0.96 -8.92 3.71
C LEU A 61 -1.96 -9.81 4.44
N MET A 62 -1.48 -10.73 5.29
CA MET A 62 -2.34 -11.63 6.06
C MET A 62 -3.23 -10.88 7.03
N SER A 63 -2.69 -9.86 7.71
CA SER A 63 -3.48 -9.07 8.67
C SER A 63 -4.60 -8.30 7.97
N TYR A 64 -4.36 -7.78 6.78
CA TYR A 64 -5.38 -7.09 6.00
C TYR A 64 -6.42 -8.07 5.43
N ALA A 65 -5.97 -9.23 4.95
CA ALA A 65 -6.81 -10.26 4.37
C ALA A 65 -7.77 -10.90 5.40
N ASN A 66 -7.27 -11.14 6.62
CA ASN A 66 -7.97 -11.91 7.65
C ASN A 66 -8.58 -11.05 8.77
N ASP A 67 -8.36 -9.73 8.74
CA ASP A 67 -8.75 -8.80 9.81
C ASP A 67 -8.17 -9.18 11.20
N ALA A 68 -7.05 -9.92 11.19
CA ALA A 68 -6.40 -10.46 12.38
C ALA A 68 -4.91 -10.73 12.10
N PHE A 69 -4.05 -10.50 13.08
CA PHE A 69 -2.63 -10.82 12.96
C PHE A 69 -2.41 -12.34 12.99
N PRO A 70 -1.54 -12.92 12.15
CA PRO A 70 -1.31 -14.37 12.14
C PRO A 70 -0.61 -14.85 13.42
N GLU A 71 -1.16 -15.89 14.06
CA GLU A 71 -0.54 -16.53 15.24
C GLU A 71 0.65 -17.42 14.85
N GLU A 72 0.60 -18.03 13.67
CA GLU A 72 1.65 -18.91 13.17
C GLU A 72 2.34 -18.26 11.95
N TYR A 73 3.66 -18.07 12.05
CA TYR A 73 4.46 -17.58 10.95
C TYR A 73 4.86 -18.74 10.04
N VAL A 74 4.30 -18.76 8.84
CA VAL A 74 4.72 -19.65 7.76
C VAL A 74 5.59 -18.84 6.79
N PRO A 75 6.90 -19.13 6.64
CA PRO A 75 7.77 -18.42 5.72
C PRO A 75 7.28 -18.54 4.26
N THR A 76 7.16 -17.40 3.58
CA THR A 76 6.60 -17.31 2.23
C THR A 76 7.60 -17.72 1.15
N VAL A 77 7.23 -18.69 0.31
CA VAL A 77 7.93 -18.95 -0.96
C VAL A 77 7.31 -18.10 -2.09
N PHE A 78 5.98 -17.95 -2.11
CA PHE A 78 5.19 -16.93 -2.83
C PHE A 78 3.70 -17.22 -2.54
N ASP A 79 2.99 -16.35 -1.81
CA ASP A 79 1.57 -16.53 -1.52
C ASP A 79 0.72 -15.49 -2.25
N HIS A 80 -0.32 -15.96 -2.94
CA HIS A 80 -1.31 -15.12 -3.60
C HIS A 80 -2.65 -15.18 -2.85
N TYR A 81 -3.09 -14.02 -2.35
CA TYR A 81 -4.40 -13.85 -1.73
C TYR A 81 -5.28 -13.01 -2.63
N ALA A 82 -6.59 -13.27 -2.66
CA ALA A 82 -7.53 -12.40 -3.34
C ALA A 82 -8.61 -11.93 -2.35
N VAL A 83 -8.86 -10.62 -2.37
CA VAL A 83 -9.92 -9.98 -1.58
C VAL A 83 -10.85 -9.20 -2.50
N THR A 84 -12.13 -9.12 -2.16
CA THR A 84 -13.05 -8.23 -2.88
C THR A 84 -13.02 -6.86 -2.24
N VAL A 85 -12.79 -5.81 -3.04
CA VAL A 85 -12.77 -4.41 -2.58
C VAL A 85 -13.82 -3.59 -3.29
N THR A 86 -14.50 -2.69 -2.59
CA THR A 86 -15.50 -1.78 -3.18
C THR A 86 -14.91 -0.39 -3.36
N VAL A 87 -14.83 0.14 -4.59
CA VAL A 87 -14.31 1.49 -4.89
C VAL A 87 -15.36 2.24 -5.70
N GLY A 88 -15.80 3.41 -5.22
CA GLY A 88 -16.82 4.22 -5.92
C GLY A 88 -18.15 3.46 -6.16
N GLY A 89 -18.51 2.54 -5.26
CA GLY A 89 -19.72 1.71 -5.39
C GLY A 89 -19.58 0.49 -6.32
N LYS A 90 -18.41 0.29 -6.95
CA LYS A 90 -18.12 -0.88 -7.79
C LYS A 90 -17.22 -1.87 -7.07
N GLN A 91 -17.50 -3.16 -7.22
CA GLN A 91 -16.67 -4.22 -6.66
C GLN A 91 -15.54 -4.60 -7.62
N HIS A 92 -14.34 -4.74 -7.09
CA HIS A 92 -13.14 -5.17 -7.80
C HIS A 92 -12.49 -6.34 -7.07
N LEU A 93 -11.86 -7.23 -7.82
CA LEU A 93 -11.01 -8.28 -7.25
C LEU A 93 -9.60 -7.72 -7.11
N LEU A 94 -9.04 -7.78 -5.90
CA LEU A 94 -7.67 -7.36 -5.61
C LEU A 94 -6.82 -8.59 -5.28
N GLY A 95 -5.91 -8.93 -6.18
CA GLY A 95 -4.84 -9.90 -5.96
C GLY A 95 -3.71 -9.26 -5.16
N LEU A 96 -3.36 -9.86 -4.03
CA LEU A 96 -2.27 -9.51 -3.13
C LEU A 96 -1.15 -10.53 -3.34
N TYR A 97 0.00 -10.04 -3.78
CA TYR A 97 1.16 -10.86 -4.12
C TYR A 97 2.27 -10.56 -3.10
N ASP A 98 2.56 -11.56 -2.27
CA ASP A 98 3.68 -11.50 -1.34
C ASP A 98 4.98 -11.93 -2.02
N THR A 99 6.08 -11.26 -1.70
CA THR A 99 7.41 -11.58 -2.25
C THR A 99 8.39 -11.85 -1.12
N ALA A 100 9.45 -12.62 -1.39
CA ALA A 100 10.55 -12.79 -0.45
C ALA A 100 11.27 -11.46 -0.16
N GLY A 101 12.13 -11.44 0.85
CA GLY A 101 13.05 -10.30 1.07
C GLY A 101 13.89 -10.03 -0.18
N GLN A 102 13.88 -8.78 -0.66
CA GLN A 102 14.70 -8.33 -1.77
C GLN A 102 15.39 -7.03 -1.39
N GLU A 103 16.71 -6.98 -1.57
CA GLU A 103 17.49 -5.74 -1.45
C GLU A 103 17.32 -4.91 -2.74
N GLU A 104 17.57 -3.60 -2.68
CA GLU A 104 17.56 -2.72 -3.86
C GLU A 104 16.25 -2.70 -4.70
N TRP A 105 15.10 -2.84 -4.03
CA TRP A 105 13.79 -2.89 -4.68
C TRP A 105 13.41 -1.63 -5.50
N VAL A 106 13.93 -0.43 -5.19
CA VAL A 106 13.56 0.81 -5.93
C VAL A 106 14.12 0.82 -7.37
N PRO A 107 15.43 0.62 -7.60
CA PRO A 107 15.98 0.46 -8.95
C PRO A 107 15.21 -0.56 -9.79
N GLU A 108 14.99 -1.77 -9.25
CA GLU A 108 14.29 -2.84 -9.98
C GLU A 108 12.87 -2.46 -10.39
N LEU A 109 12.12 -1.81 -9.49
CA LEU A 109 10.78 -1.29 -9.82
C LEU A 109 10.82 -0.24 -10.93
N LYS A 110 11.83 0.63 -10.95
CA LYS A 110 11.95 1.69 -11.96
C LYS A 110 12.36 1.16 -13.33
N ASP A 111 13.19 0.13 -13.36
CA ASP A 111 13.66 -0.48 -14.61
C ASP A 111 12.58 -1.35 -15.24
N CYS A 112 11.93 -2.20 -14.45
CA CYS A 112 10.91 -3.14 -14.95
C CYS A 112 9.52 -2.49 -15.11
N MET A 113 9.19 -1.49 -14.29
CA MET A 113 7.83 -0.95 -14.16
C MET A 113 7.78 0.59 -14.04
N PRO A 114 8.37 1.35 -14.99
CA PRO A 114 8.56 2.81 -14.89
C PRO A 114 7.27 3.64 -14.77
N HIS A 115 6.14 3.08 -15.21
CA HIS A 115 4.83 3.75 -15.22
C HIS A 115 3.88 3.28 -14.11
N VAL A 116 4.27 2.26 -13.33
CA VAL A 116 3.43 1.72 -12.26
C VAL A 116 3.56 2.62 -11.02
N PRO A 117 2.46 3.18 -10.49
CA PRO A 117 2.52 3.95 -9.26
C PRO A 117 2.82 3.03 -8.07
N TYR A 118 3.64 3.51 -7.15
CA TYR A 118 3.92 2.80 -5.89
C TYR A 118 3.85 3.78 -4.70
N VAL A 119 3.57 3.23 -3.53
CA VAL A 119 3.55 3.93 -2.24
C VAL A 119 4.67 3.40 -1.36
N LEU A 120 5.22 4.22 -0.48
CA LEU A 120 6.18 3.78 0.54
C LEU A 120 5.43 3.55 1.86
N ILE A 121 5.66 2.40 2.48
CA ILE A 121 4.99 2.00 3.73
C ILE A 121 6.04 1.77 4.81
N GLY A 122 5.92 2.49 5.93
CA GLY A 122 6.63 2.18 7.17
C GLY A 122 5.85 1.14 7.98
N THR A 123 6.42 -0.03 8.20
CA THR A 123 5.79 -1.11 8.95
C THR A 123 6.26 -1.11 10.42
N GLN A 124 5.63 -1.96 11.24
CA GLN A 124 6.04 -2.23 12.63
C GLN A 124 6.12 -0.98 13.52
N ILE A 125 5.22 -0.02 13.31
CA ILE A 125 5.23 1.22 14.10
C ILE A 125 4.96 1.01 15.60
N ASP A 126 4.40 -0.14 15.97
CA ASP A 126 4.26 -0.58 17.36
C ASP A 126 5.62 -0.75 18.07
N LEU A 127 6.69 -1.03 17.32
CA LEU A 127 8.04 -1.17 17.87
C LEU A 127 8.77 0.16 18.09
N ARG A 128 8.22 1.28 17.60
CA ARG A 128 8.88 2.59 17.68
C ARG A 128 9.09 3.05 19.13
N ASP A 129 8.14 2.73 20.00
CA ASP A 129 8.15 3.09 21.42
C ASP A 129 8.36 1.86 22.33
N ASP A 130 8.62 0.68 21.76
CA ASP A 130 8.84 -0.56 22.51
C ASP A 130 10.18 -0.49 23.28
N PRO A 131 10.18 -0.63 24.62
CA PRO A 131 11.40 -0.51 25.42
C PRO A 131 12.51 -1.48 25.02
N LYS A 132 12.17 -2.71 24.61
CA LYS A 132 13.17 -3.72 24.21
C LYS A 132 13.82 -3.34 22.89
N THR A 133 13.03 -2.91 21.93
CA THR A 133 13.50 -2.43 20.62
C THR A 133 14.37 -1.19 20.78
N LEU A 134 13.93 -0.23 21.60
CA LEU A 134 14.69 0.99 21.90
C LEU A 134 16.03 0.68 22.56
N ALA A 135 16.07 -0.22 23.55
CA ALA A 135 17.31 -0.64 24.19
C ALA A 135 18.28 -1.32 23.20
N ARG A 136 17.77 -2.19 22.32
CA ARG A 136 18.57 -2.86 21.28
C ARG A 136 19.15 -1.85 20.27
N LEU A 137 18.35 -0.92 19.79
CA LEU A 137 18.80 0.11 18.85
C LEU A 137 19.83 1.02 19.50
N LEU A 138 19.62 1.44 20.75
CA LEU A 138 20.58 2.26 21.49
C LEU A 138 21.94 1.56 21.66
N TYR A 139 21.94 0.25 21.95
CA TYR A 139 23.16 -0.55 21.98
C TYR A 139 23.93 -0.52 20.65
N MET A 140 23.20 -0.57 19.53
CA MET A 140 23.75 -0.45 18.18
C MET A 140 24.07 0.99 17.75
N LYS A 141 23.85 1.98 18.63
CA LYS A 141 23.94 3.43 18.34
C LYS A 141 22.97 3.90 17.25
N GLU A 142 21.87 3.19 17.07
CA GLU A 142 20.80 3.46 16.12
C GLU A 142 19.56 4.02 16.81
N LYS A 143 18.62 4.54 16.02
CA LYS A 143 17.31 5.01 16.49
C LYS A 143 16.19 4.55 15.55
N PRO A 144 14.95 4.38 16.03
CA PRO A 144 13.83 4.11 15.16
C PRO A 144 13.65 5.18 14.09
N LEU A 145 13.19 4.78 12.90
CA LEU A 145 12.81 5.73 11.85
C LEU A 145 11.59 6.54 12.28
N THR A 146 11.68 7.86 12.12
CA THR A 146 10.57 8.78 12.34
C THR A 146 9.71 8.93 11.09
N TYR A 147 8.49 9.42 11.28
CA TYR A 147 7.57 9.70 10.17
C TYR A 147 8.17 10.67 9.16
N GLU A 148 8.87 11.71 9.64
CA GLU A 148 9.49 12.73 8.79
C GLU A 148 10.58 12.14 7.89
N HIS A 149 11.35 11.17 8.38
CA HIS A 149 12.33 10.45 7.57
C HIS A 149 11.64 9.68 6.43
N GLY A 150 10.56 8.96 6.74
CA GLY A 150 9.79 8.24 5.73
C GLY A 150 9.19 9.15 4.65
N VAL A 151 8.62 10.31 5.04
CA VAL A 151 8.11 11.30 4.09
C VAL A 151 9.22 11.85 3.19
N LYS A 152 10.40 12.15 3.74
CA LYS A 152 11.56 12.60 2.95
C LYS A 152 12.00 11.54 1.96
N LEU A 153 12.10 10.28 2.39
CA LEU A 153 12.48 9.16 1.55
C LEU A 153 11.47 8.93 0.41
N ALA A 154 10.16 8.91 0.72
CA ALA A 154 9.11 8.75 -0.28
C ALA A 154 9.20 9.80 -1.41
N LYS A 155 9.48 11.05 -1.05
CA LYS A 155 9.71 12.13 -2.03
C LYS A 155 10.97 11.88 -2.86
N ALA A 156 12.07 11.51 -2.21
CA ALA A 156 13.35 11.27 -2.89
C ALA A 156 13.26 10.11 -3.91
N ILE A 157 12.56 9.03 -3.56
CA ILE A 157 12.41 7.89 -4.47
C ILE A 157 11.33 8.14 -5.52
N GLY A 158 10.40 9.07 -5.30
CA GLY A 158 9.31 9.40 -6.22
C GLY A 158 8.06 8.53 -6.05
N ALA A 159 7.80 8.05 -4.83
CA ALA A 159 6.58 7.36 -4.44
C ALA A 159 5.39 8.34 -4.37
N GLN A 160 4.16 7.83 -4.50
CA GLN A 160 2.95 8.65 -4.46
C GLN A 160 2.66 9.26 -3.08
N CYS A 161 3.06 8.57 -2.03
CA CYS A 161 2.96 9.02 -0.64
C CYS A 161 3.78 8.11 0.28
N TYR A 162 3.89 8.55 1.54
CA TYR A 162 4.36 7.75 2.66
C TYR A 162 3.20 7.47 3.61
N LEU A 163 3.05 6.22 4.03
CA LEU A 163 2.07 5.78 5.02
C LEU A 163 2.76 4.89 6.06
N GLU A 164 2.14 4.76 7.22
CA GLU A 164 2.65 3.94 8.31
C GLU A 164 1.57 3.01 8.84
N CYS A 165 1.96 1.79 9.19
CA CYS A 165 1.05 0.85 9.82
C CYS A 165 1.74 -0.13 10.77
N SER A 166 0.93 -0.71 11.64
CA SER A 166 1.27 -1.89 12.44
C SER A 166 0.32 -3.00 12.03
N ALA A 167 0.85 -4.10 11.49
CA ALA A 167 0.04 -5.29 11.23
C ALA A 167 -0.45 -5.90 12.56
N LEU A 168 0.39 -5.87 13.60
CA LEU A 168 0.08 -6.43 14.91
C LEU A 168 -1.14 -5.76 15.56
N THR A 169 -1.17 -4.43 15.56
CA THR A 169 -2.25 -3.63 16.19
C THR A 169 -3.32 -3.17 15.20
N GLN A 170 -3.14 -3.50 13.92
CA GLN A 170 -3.94 -3.03 12.76
C GLN A 170 -3.99 -1.50 12.58
N LYS A 171 -3.24 -0.73 13.39
CA LYS A 171 -3.17 0.73 13.27
C LYS A 171 -2.65 1.10 11.87
N GLY A 172 -3.42 1.91 11.15
CA GLY A 172 -3.07 2.41 9.80
C GLY A 172 -3.19 1.40 8.66
N LEU A 173 -3.48 0.12 8.96
CA LEU A 173 -3.49 -0.97 7.98
C LEU A 173 -4.49 -0.72 6.85
N LYS A 174 -5.74 -0.40 7.21
CA LYS A 174 -6.79 -0.08 6.23
C LYS A 174 -6.40 1.12 5.34
N ALA A 175 -5.82 2.16 5.93
CA ALA A 175 -5.43 3.37 5.20
C ALA A 175 -4.34 3.09 4.15
N VAL A 176 -3.40 2.18 4.46
CA VAL A 176 -2.37 1.72 3.52
C VAL A 176 -2.99 1.09 2.28
N PHE A 177 -3.91 0.15 2.45
CA PHE A 177 -4.54 -0.53 1.32
C PHE A 177 -5.54 0.37 0.58
N ASP A 178 -6.32 1.19 1.28
CA ASP A 178 -7.21 2.18 0.66
C ASP A 178 -6.43 3.10 -0.28
N GLU A 179 -5.34 3.72 0.18
CA GLU A 179 -4.54 4.64 -0.65
C GLU A 179 -3.84 3.89 -1.78
N ALA A 180 -3.28 2.68 -1.54
CA ALA A 180 -2.67 1.86 -2.58
C ALA A 180 -3.67 1.56 -3.71
N ILE A 181 -4.89 1.13 -3.38
CA ILE A 181 -5.96 0.87 -4.34
C ILE A 181 -6.34 2.16 -5.07
N LEU A 182 -6.54 3.26 -4.34
CA LEU A 182 -6.89 4.55 -4.93
C LEU A 182 -5.81 5.07 -5.89
N THR A 183 -4.53 4.78 -5.66
CA THR A 183 -3.44 5.18 -6.56
C THR A 183 -3.50 4.48 -7.93
N ILE A 184 -4.14 3.31 -8.02
CA ILE A 184 -4.37 2.61 -9.30
C ILE A 184 -5.36 3.40 -10.15
N PHE A 185 -6.42 3.92 -9.53
CA PHE A 185 -7.47 4.68 -10.22
C PHE A 185 -7.10 6.15 -10.43
N HIS A 186 -6.36 6.73 -9.48
CA HIS A 186 -6.05 8.16 -9.44
C HIS A 186 -4.58 8.40 -9.07
N PRO A 187 -3.62 8.03 -9.95
CA PRO A 187 -2.21 8.28 -9.68
C PRO A 187 -1.96 9.79 -9.60
N LYS A 188 -1.28 10.25 -8.53
CA LYS A 188 -0.82 11.64 -8.43
C LYS A 188 0.16 11.90 -9.57
N LYS A 189 -0.08 12.94 -10.37
CA LYS A 189 0.82 13.34 -11.46
C LYS A 189 2.09 13.93 -10.85
N LYS A 190 3.27 13.43 -11.24
CA LYS A 190 4.54 14.06 -10.91
C LYS A 190 4.55 15.47 -11.54
N LYS A 191 4.77 16.52 -10.74
CA LYS A 191 5.00 17.87 -11.27
C LYS A 191 6.26 17.81 -12.13
N LYS A 192 6.13 17.98 -13.45
CA LYS A 192 7.31 18.14 -14.32
C LYS A 192 8.00 19.42 -13.89
N HIS A 193 9.25 19.33 -13.44
CA HIS A 193 10.09 20.51 -13.41
C HIS A 193 10.32 20.89 -14.87
N CYS A 194 9.71 21.99 -15.31
CA CYS A 194 10.04 22.54 -16.62
C CYS A 194 11.49 23.04 -16.53
N SER A 195 12.40 22.41 -17.26
CA SER A 195 13.80 22.83 -17.35
C SER A 195 14.01 24.04 -18.27
N ALA A 196 12.92 24.72 -18.68
CA ALA A 196 12.96 25.81 -19.65
C ALA A 196 12.36 27.15 -19.17
N CYS A 197 12.16 27.36 -17.86
CA CYS A 197 11.80 28.70 -17.35
C CYS A 197 12.87 29.28 -16.42
N HIS A 198 13.96 29.76 -17.01
CA HIS A 198 14.73 30.84 -16.41
C HIS A 198 13.95 32.14 -16.59
N GLY A 199 13.18 32.52 -15.56
CA GLY A 199 12.55 33.84 -15.47
C GLY A 199 11.05 33.85 -15.73
N CYS A 200 10.35 34.54 -14.82
CA CYS A 200 8.96 34.97 -14.89
C CYS A 200 7.90 33.89 -14.62
N CYS A 201 7.47 33.81 -13.36
CA CYS A 201 6.06 34.00 -13.04
C CYS A 201 5.89 34.29 -11.55
N SER A 202 5.54 35.55 -11.28
CA SER A 202 5.18 36.14 -10.00
C SER A 202 3.98 35.43 -9.39
N VAL A 203 4.06 35.11 -8.10
CA VAL A 203 2.88 34.95 -7.25
C VAL A 203 2.56 36.35 -6.71
N ILE A 204 1.44 36.92 -7.15
CA ILE A 204 0.71 37.90 -6.33
C ILE A 204 -0.24 37.08 -5.46
#